data_AF-A0AAV4K4V2-F1
#
_entry.id   AF-A0AAV4K4V2-F1
#
_cell.length_a   1.000
_cell.length_b   1.000
_cell.length_c   1.000
_cell.angle_alpha   90.00
_cell.angle_beta   90.00
_cell.angle_gamma   90.00
#
_symmetry.space_group_name_H-M   'P 1'
#
loop_
_entity.id
_entity.type
_entity.pdbx_description
1 polymer ?
#
loop_
_entity_poly.entity_id
_entity_poly.type
_entity_poly.pdbx_seq_one_letter_code
_entity_poly.pdbx_strand_id
1 'polypeptide(L)'
;MSVKLGLHLDLPVAYALTDEPLHWHRMHVPSSPQRIVYIDDLICTGQGTRAVVKFLRDEGHEVLGVSAWLSRTALELMLVTLDGHPFQTFSAEHCPLCRQGEGVVWHGVRE
;
A
#
# COMPACT_ATOMS: atom_id res chain seq x y z
N MET A 1 6.67 8.47 5.72
CA MET A 1 6.84 7.67 6.97
C MET A 1 8.09 6.79 6.91
N SER A 2 8.28 6.05 5.81
CA SER A 2 9.25 4.97 5.64
C SER A 2 10.70 5.37 5.91
N VAL A 3 11.16 6.57 5.50
CA VAL A 3 12.54 7.05 5.75
C VAL A 3 12.86 7.16 7.23
N LYS A 4 11.98 7.78 8.02
CA LYS A 4 12.22 7.97 9.46
C LYS A 4 12.25 6.64 10.20
N LEU A 5 11.40 5.69 9.77
CA LEU A 5 11.40 4.34 10.32
C LEU A 5 12.69 3.60 9.99
N GLY A 6 13.11 3.60 8.71
CA GLY A 6 14.38 2.98 8.30
C GLY A 6 15.56 3.56 9.05
N LEU A 7 15.63 4.89 9.19
CA LEU A 7 16.65 5.55 9.99
C LEU A 7 16.63 5.12 11.47
N HIS A 8 15.45 5.00 12.07
CA HIS A 8 15.32 4.59 13.47
C HIS A 8 15.73 3.12 13.70
N LEU A 9 15.47 2.25 12.72
CA LEU A 9 15.79 0.83 12.77
C LEU A 9 17.18 0.48 12.23
N ASP A 10 17.93 1.47 11.73
CA ASP A 10 19.18 1.27 10.99
C ASP A 10 19.02 0.30 9.80
N LEU A 11 17.91 0.47 9.07
CA LEU A 11 17.55 -0.36 7.91
C LEU A 11 17.45 0.47 6.62
N PRO A 12 17.82 -0.12 5.48
CA PRO A 12 17.66 0.53 4.20
C PRO A 12 16.19 0.76 3.82
N VAL A 13 15.94 1.80 3.03
CA VAL A 13 14.60 2.14 2.52
C VAL A 13 14.66 2.29 1.00
N ALA A 14 13.86 1.48 0.31
CA ALA A 14 13.65 1.54 -1.13
C ALA A 14 12.20 1.95 -1.43
N TYR A 15 11.96 2.43 -2.65
CA TYR A 15 10.62 2.81 -3.10
C TYR A 15 10.28 2.11 -4.41
N ALA A 16 9.18 1.37 -4.42
CA ALA A 16 8.56 0.91 -5.66
C ALA A 16 7.63 2.01 -6.16
N LEU A 17 7.81 2.44 -7.41
CA LEU A 17 6.91 3.33 -8.12
C LEU A 17 5.81 2.50 -8.77
N THR A 18 4.57 2.96 -8.63
CA THR A 18 3.37 2.26 -9.08
C THR A 18 2.92 2.66 -10.48
N ASP A 19 3.76 3.36 -11.24
CA ASP A 19 3.58 3.56 -12.68
C ASP A 19 3.54 2.21 -13.40
N GLU A 20 2.97 2.15 -14.60
CA GLU A 20 3.04 0.94 -15.44
C GLU A 20 4.18 1.08 -16.46
N PRO A 21 5.23 0.22 -16.43
CA PRO A 21 5.43 -0.90 -15.52
C PRO A 21 5.95 -0.49 -14.13
N LEU A 22 5.58 -1.28 -13.10
CA LEU A 22 6.11 -1.10 -11.74
C LEU A 22 7.63 -1.19 -11.78
N HIS A 23 8.30 -0.26 -11.12
CA HIS A 23 9.76 -0.21 -11.12
C HIS A 23 10.29 0.46 -9.86
N TRP A 24 11.58 0.28 -9.59
CA TRP A 24 12.23 0.95 -8.47
C TRP A 24 12.45 2.43 -8.75
N HIS A 25 12.18 3.28 -7.77
CA HIS A 25 12.75 4.62 -7.75
C HIS A 25 14.29 4.52 -7.63
N ARG A 26 15.02 5.48 -8.18
CA ARG A 26 16.50 5.54 -8.17
C ARG A 26 17.17 5.57 -6.78
N MET A 27 16.40 5.66 -5.70
CA MET A 27 16.94 5.71 -4.34
C MET A 27 16.92 4.31 -3.74
N HIS A 28 18.13 3.78 -3.51
CA HIS A 28 18.37 2.52 -2.80
C HIS A 28 17.69 1.30 -3.45
N VAL A 29 17.94 1.10 -4.75
CA VAL A 29 17.50 -0.12 -5.45
C VAL A 29 18.20 -1.34 -4.86
N PRO A 30 17.48 -2.34 -4.34
CA PRO A 30 18.11 -3.56 -3.84
C PRO A 30 18.89 -4.29 -4.93
N SER A 31 20.15 -4.64 -4.67
CA SER A 31 21.01 -5.35 -5.63
C SER A 31 20.94 -6.87 -5.53
N SER A 32 20.21 -7.39 -4.55
CA SER A 32 20.05 -8.82 -4.26
C SER A 32 18.73 -9.06 -3.52
N PRO A 33 18.22 -10.31 -3.49
CA PRO A 33 17.08 -10.70 -2.66
C PRO A 33 17.20 -10.22 -1.21
N GLN A 34 16.09 -9.74 -0.64
CA GLN A 34 16.01 -9.13 0.69
C GLN A 34 14.76 -9.62 1.41
N ARG A 35 14.73 -9.43 2.73
CA ARG A 35 13.53 -9.58 3.55
C ARG A 35 12.88 -8.20 3.71
N ILE A 36 11.66 -8.03 3.21
CA ILE A 36 11.02 -6.72 3.04
C ILE A 36 9.75 -6.63 3.88
N VAL A 37 9.58 -5.49 4.56
CA VAL A 37 8.26 -5.01 5.01
C VAL A 37 7.82 -3.92 4.04
N TYR A 38 6.69 -4.14 3.37
CA TYR A 38 6.10 -3.11 2.51
C TYR A 38 5.30 -2.13 3.37
N ILE A 39 5.44 -0.84 3.10
CA ILE A 39 4.83 0.22 3.90
C ILE A 39 4.03 1.15 2.99
N ASP A 40 2.78 1.37 3.37
CA ASP A 40 1.87 2.30 2.71
C ASP A 40 1.23 3.26 3.73
N ASP A 41 0.51 4.29 3.30
CA ASP A 41 -0.26 5.14 4.22
C ASP A 41 -1.69 4.61 4.40
N LEU A 42 -2.42 4.40 3.30
CA LEU A 42 -3.81 3.99 3.27
C LEU A 42 -4.03 2.88 2.24
N ILE A 43 -4.36 1.70 2.73
CA ILE A 43 -4.75 0.59 1.87
C ILE A 43 -6.26 0.64 1.63
N CYS A 44 -6.65 1.01 0.41
CA CYS A 44 -8.04 1.07 0.00
C CYS A 44 -8.57 -0.31 -0.43
N THR A 45 -8.61 -0.56 -1.73
CA THR A 45 -9.04 -1.85 -2.29
C THR A 45 -7.98 -2.93 -2.10
N GLY A 46 -6.72 -2.55 -1.84
CA GLY A 46 -5.56 -3.43 -1.77
C GLY A 46 -4.95 -3.80 -3.13
N GLN A 47 -5.46 -3.24 -4.23
CA GLN A 47 -4.92 -3.54 -5.58
C GLN A 47 -3.46 -3.09 -5.73
N GLY A 48 -3.14 -1.84 -5.40
CA GLY A 48 -1.77 -1.32 -5.46
C GLY A 48 -0.80 -2.11 -4.57
N THR A 49 -1.21 -2.37 -3.32
CA THR A 49 -0.45 -3.23 -2.40
C THR A 49 -0.18 -4.62 -2.99
N ARG A 50 -1.19 -5.28 -3.57
CA ARG A 50 -1.02 -6.60 -4.19
C ARG A 50 -0.09 -6.55 -5.41
N ALA A 51 -0.17 -5.51 -6.22
CA ALA A 51 0.72 -5.30 -7.35
C ALA A 51 2.18 -5.13 -6.90
N VAL A 52 2.42 -4.30 -5.88
CA VAL A 52 3.77 -4.10 -5.32
C VAL A 52 4.29 -5.39 -4.67
N VAL A 53 3.48 -6.08 -3.86
CA VAL A 53 3.89 -7.37 -3.25
C VAL A 53 4.25 -8.39 -4.32
N LYS A 54 3.50 -8.46 -5.42
CA LYS A 54 3.83 -9.32 -6.56
C LYS A 54 5.15 -8.90 -7.20
N PHE A 55 5.33 -7.61 -7.51
CA PHE A 55 6.58 -7.08 -8.06
C PHE A 55 7.80 -7.44 -7.20
N LEU A 56 7.71 -7.23 -5.88
CA LEU A 56 8.80 -7.57 -4.95
C LEU A 56 9.14 -9.06 -4.95
N ARG A 57 8.13 -9.93 -5.03
CA ARG A 57 8.32 -11.38 -5.09
C ARG A 57 8.92 -11.82 -6.42
N ASP A 58 8.49 -11.22 -7.53
CA ASP A 58 9.03 -11.50 -8.86
C ASP A 58 10.51 -11.09 -8.97
N GLU A 59 10.93 -10.02 -8.27
CA GLU A 59 12.34 -9.60 -8.10
C GLU A 59 13.14 -10.52 -7.14
N GLY A 60 12.49 -11.53 -6.55
CA GLY A 60 13.13 -12.52 -5.69
C GLY A 60 13.18 -12.15 -4.21
N HIS A 61 12.49 -11.09 -3.77
CA HIS A 61 12.45 -10.71 -2.36
C HIS A 61 11.45 -11.54 -1.55
N GLU A 62 11.74 -11.74 -0.26
CA GLU A 62 10.82 -12.30 0.73
C GLU A 62 10.02 -11.15 1.37
N VAL A 63 8.73 -11.05 1.06
CA VAL A 63 7.84 -10.07 1.70
C VAL A 63 7.32 -10.63 3.03
N LEU A 64 7.81 -10.10 4.14
CA LEU A 64 7.45 -10.52 5.50
C LEU A 64 6.05 -10.10 5.91
N GLY A 65 5.58 -8.97 5.40
CA GLY A 65 4.29 -8.38 5.76
C GLY A 65 4.12 -6.98 5.18
N VAL A 66 2.97 -6.40 5.48
CA VAL A 66 2.59 -5.04 5.10
C VAL A 66 2.27 -4.25 6.35
N SER A 67 2.74 -3.00 6.39
CA SER A 67 2.32 -2.03 7.39
C SER A 67 1.63 -0.84 6.71
N ALA A 68 0.56 -0.35 7.31
CA ALA A 68 -0.11 0.87 6.89
C ALA A 68 -0.56 1.69 8.09
N TRP A 69 -0.91 2.97 7.90
CA TRP A 69 -1.64 3.67 8.95
C TRP A 69 -3.04 3.08 9.08
N LEU A 70 -3.73 2.94 7.96
CA LEU A 70 -5.09 2.43 7.87
C LEU A 70 -5.22 1.44 6.73
N SER A 71 -6.09 0.46 6.91
CA SER A 71 -6.54 -0.41 5.81
C SER A 71 -8.05 -0.55 5.85
N ARG A 72 -8.69 -0.48 4.68
CA ARG A 72 -10.12 -0.75 4.47
C ARG A 72 -10.39 -2.19 4.02
N THR A 73 -9.34 -2.99 3.89
CA THR A 73 -9.41 -4.37 3.37
C THR A 73 -8.46 -5.29 4.10
N ALA A 74 -8.76 -6.59 4.07
CA ALA A 74 -7.83 -7.61 4.53
C ALA A 74 -6.85 -7.98 3.41
N LEU A 75 -5.67 -8.46 3.80
CA LEU A 75 -4.67 -9.02 2.91
C LEU A 75 -4.40 -10.47 3.30
N GLU A 76 -3.94 -11.28 2.34
CA GLU A 76 -3.56 -12.69 2.56
C GLU A 76 -2.23 -12.84 3.33
N LEU A 77 -1.52 -11.74 3.54
CA LEU A 77 -0.26 -11.66 4.27
C LEU A 77 -0.45 -10.88 5.57
N MET A 78 0.51 -11.01 6.49
CA MET A 78 0.50 -10.27 7.75
C MET A 78 0.35 -8.77 7.45
N LEU A 79 -0.72 -8.18 7.98
CA LEU A 79 -1.02 -6.76 7.87
C LEU A 79 -1.05 -6.15 9.28
N VAL A 80 -0.19 -5.17 9.52
CA VAL A 80 -0.15 -4.40 10.77
C VAL A 80 -0.57 -2.97 10.48
N THR A 81 -1.72 -2.56 11.00
CA THR A 81 -2.18 -1.17 10.90
C THR A 81 -1.93 -0.41 12.20
N LEU A 82 -1.74 0.90 12.11
CA LEU A 82 -1.65 1.76 13.29
C LEU A 82 -2.99 1.85 14.00
N ASP A 83 -4.08 1.94 13.23
CA ASP A 83 -5.44 1.97 13.74
C ASP A 83 -6.41 1.23 12.80
N GLY A 84 -7.63 0.97 13.28
CA GLY A 84 -8.76 0.61 12.44
C GLY A 84 -9.31 1.83 11.70
N HIS A 85 -9.99 1.61 10.58
CA HIS A 85 -10.63 2.72 9.89
C HIS A 85 -11.86 3.21 10.70
N PRO A 86 -11.99 4.53 10.99
CA PRO A 86 -13.06 5.04 11.86
C PRO A 86 -14.41 5.22 11.17
N PHE A 87 -14.53 4.80 9.90
CA PHE A 87 -15.69 5.03 9.05
C PHE A 87 -16.32 3.72 8.59
N GLN A 88 -17.63 3.72 8.37
CA GLN A 88 -18.32 2.56 7.83
C GLN A 88 -17.97 2.36 6.34
N THR A 89 -17.68 1.12 5.96
CA THR A 89 -17.46 0.75 4.56
C THR A 89 -18.73 0.09 4.00
N PHE A 90 -18.96 0.29 2.71
CA PHE A 90 -20.07 -0.31 1.98
C PHE A 90 -19.49 -1.00 0.74
N SER A 91 -20.07 -2.13 0.34
CA SER A 91 -19.82 -2.65 -1.01
C SER A 91 -20.45 -1.70 -2.03
N ALA A 92 -20.05 -1.80 -3.30
CA ALA A 92 -20.59 -0.97 -4.36
C ALA A 92 -22.13 -1.06 -4.45
N GLU A 93 -22.67 -2.26 -4.27
CA GLU A 93 -24.12 -2.56 -4.32
C GLU A 93 -24.87 -1.99 -3.11
N HIS A 94 -24.18 -1.80 -1.98
CA HIS A 94 -24.79 -1.37 -0.72
C HIS A 94 -24.50 0.10 -0.37
N CYS A 95 -23.79 0.84 -1.23
CA CYS A 95 -23.43 2.22 -0.98
C CYS A 95 -24.68 3.13 -0.93
N PRO A 96 -24.96 3.81 0.21
CA PRO A 96 -26.15 4.66 0.35
C PRO A 96 -26.14 5.84 -0.62
N LEU A 97 -24.97 6.44 -0.85
CA LEU A 97 -24.79 7.56 -1.77
C LEU A 97 -25.02 7.12 -3.24
N CYS A 98 -24.51 5.96 -3.63
CA CYS A 98 -24.76 5.42 -4.98
C CYS A 98 -26.25 5.14 -5.22
N ARG A 99 -26.98 4.62 -4.21
CA ARG A 99 -28.44 4.43 -4.30
C ARG A 99 -29.22 5.74 -4.43
N GLN A 100 -28.67 6.83 -3.89
CA GLN A 100 -29.24 8.18 -4.03
C GLN A 100 -28.88 8.83 -5.37
N GLY A 101 -28.10 8.16 -6.22
CA GLY A 101 -27.62 8.72 -7.48
C GLY A 101 -26.56 9.79 -7.30
N GLU A 102 -26.00 9.95 -6.10
CA GLU A 102 -24.88 10.86 -5.86
C GLU A 102 -23.62 10.27 -6.51
N GLY A 103 -23.15 10.93 -7.56
CA GLY A 103 -21.91 10.56 -8.23
C GLY A 103 -20.70 10.76 -7.34
N VAL A 104 -19.62 10.02 -7.61
CA VAL A 104 -18.35 10.27 -6.93
C VAL A 104 -17.81 11.61 -7.41
N VAL A 105 -17.75 12.59 -6.50
CA VAL A 105 -17.21 13.92 -6.80
C VAL A 105 -15.75 13.96 -6.37
N TRP A 106 -14.86 14.18 -7.33
CA TRP A 106 -13.45 14.43 -7.06
C TRP A 106 -13.10 15.84 -7.56
N HIS A 107 -12.63 16.70 -6.65
CA HIS A 107 -12.15 18.04 -6.97
C HIS A 107 -10.70 18.18 -6.54
N GLY A 108 -9.79 18.40 -7.50
CA GLY A 108 -8.41 18.75 -7.21
C GLY A 108 -7.57 17.64 -6.56
N VAL A 109 -7.84 16.37 -6.88
CA VAL A 109 -6.92 15.28 -6.54
C VAL A 109 -5.69 15.43 -7.43
N ARG A 110 -4.55 15.76 -6.83
CA ARG A 110 -3.24 15.59 -7.47
C ARG A 110 -2.78 14.20 -7.09
N GLU A 111 -2.55 13.35 -8.08
CA GLU A 111 -1.68 12.18 -7.91
C GLU A 111 -0.24 12.66 -7.62
#